data_AF-A0AB35XEQ6-F1
#
_entry.id   AF-A0AB35XEQ6-F1
#
_cell.length_a   1.000
_cell.length_b   1.000
_cell.length_c   1.000
_cell.angle_alpha   90.00
_cell.angle_beta   90.00
_cell.angle_gamma   90.00
#
_symmetry.space_group_name_H-M   'P 1'
#
loop_
_entity.id
_entity.type
_entity.pdbx_description
1 polymer ?
#
loop_
_entity_poly.entity_id
_entity_poly.type
_entity_poly.pdbx_seq_one_letter_code
_entity_poly.pdbx_strand_id
1 'polypeptide(L)' 'MTKKTSYPKVTKTQLFRTVASSTAIETGVSVEKIEQQLKRFQAQAKAVGLAR' A
#
# COMPACT_ATOMS: atom_id res chain seq x y z
N MET A 1 6.49 25.76 28.46
CA MET A 1 6.68 25.40 27.03
C MET A 1 6.27 23.94 26.84
N THR A 2 5.08 23.67 26.32
CA THR A 2 4.64 22.30 26.04
C THR A 2 5.24 21.85 24.71
N LYS A 3 6.17 20.88 24.76
CA LYS A 3 6.70 20.24 23.54
C LYS A 3 5.53 19.47 22.89
N LYS A 4 4.92 20.03 21.86
CA LYS A 4 4.00 19.28 21.00
C LYS A 4 4.81 18.22 20.27
N THR A 5 4.68 16.97 20.68
CA THR A 5 5.23 15.82 19.96
C THR A 5 4.50 15.71 18.62
N SER A 6 5.11 16.24 17.57
CA SER A 6 4.62 16.03 16.21
C SER A 6 4.96 14.60 15.79
N TYR A 7 3.98 13.70 15.81
CA TYR A 7 4.16 12.36 15.27
C TYR A 7 4.41 12.46 13.75
N PRO A 8 5.38 11.72 13.19
CA PRO A 8 5.56 11.67 11.76
C PRO A 8 4.29 11.13 11.11
N LYS A 9 3.77 11.86 10.10
CA LYS A 9 2.59 11.43 9.36
C LYS A 9 2.91 10.14 8.61
N VAL A 10 2.04 9.15 8.73
CA VAL A 10 2.15 7.91 7.95
C VAL A 10 1.94 8.24 6.48
N THR A 11 2.88 7.79 5.64
CA THR A 11 2.81 7.98 4.19
C THR A 11 1.91 6.93 3.55
N LYS A 12 1.32 7.26 2.40
CA LYS A 12 0.51 6.31 1.61
C LYS A 12 1.30 5.04 1.26
N THR A 13 2.59 5.18 0.99
CA THR A 13 3.51 4.06 0.71
C THR A 13 3.66 3.13 1.91
N GLN A 14 3.76 3.68 3.12
CA GLN A 14 3.83 2.85 4.34
C GLN A 14 2.54 2.07 4.54
N LEU A 15 1.38 2.68 4.33
CA LEU A 15 0.09 1.98 4.39
C LEU A 15 0.01 0.85 3.36
N PHE A 16 0.40 1.11 2.10
CA PHE A 16 0.40 0.07 1.06
C PHE A 16 1.34 -1.08 1.40
N ARG A 17 2.52 -0.80 1.96
CA ARG A 17 3.46 -1.83 2.40
C ARG A 17 2.88 -2.66 3.54
N THR A 18 2.26 -2.03 4.53
CA THR A 18 1.62 -2.75 5.64
C THR A 18 0.54 -3.71 5.14
N VAL A 19 -0.33 -3.25 4.23
CA VAL A 19 -1.38 -4.10 3.64
C VAL A 19 -0.78 -5.24 2.83
N ALA A 20 0.22 -4.96 1.99
CA ALA A 20 0.89 -6.00 1.21
C ALA A 20 1.58 -7.04 2.11
N SER A 21 2.20 -6.61 3.22
CA SER A 21 2.80 -7.50 4.22
C SER A 21 1.77 -8.35 4.94
N SER A 22 0.62 -7.79 5.37
CA SER A 22 -0.42 -8.59 6.02
C SER A 22 -1.00 -9.63 5.05
N THR A 23 -1.22 -9.26 3.78
CA THR A 23 -1.70 -10.19 2.77
C THR A 23 -0.66 -11.27 2.46
N ALA A 24 0.63 -10.94 2.45
CA ALA A 24 1.69 -11.92 2.26
C ALA A 24 1.72 -12.97 3.38
N ILE A 25 1.52 -12.54 4.63
CA ILE A 25 1.41 -13.45 5.78
C ILE A 25 0.19 -14.36 5.64
N GLU A 26 -0.97 -13.79 5.30
CA GLU A 26 -2.23 -14.53 5.17
C GLU A 26 -2.19 -15.55 4.02
N THR A 27 -1.62 -15.16 2.89
CA THR A 27 -1.68 -15.96 1.64
C THR A 27 -0.44 -16.79 1.36
N GLY A 28 0.65 -16.58 2.10
CA GLY A 28 1.96 -17.19 1.84
C GLY A 28 2.64 -16.70 0.55
N VAL A 29 2.09 -15.69 -0.13
CA VAL A 29 2.66 -15.10 -1.35
C VAL A 29 3.69 -14.04 -0.99
N SER A 30 4.76 -13.91 -1.78
CA SER A 30 5.77 -12.87 -1.54
C SER A 30 5.19 -11.46 -1.68
N VAL A 31 5.64 -10.55 -0.81
CA VAL A 31 5.24 -9.14 -0.81
C VAL A 31 5.47 -8.50 -2.18
N GLU A 32 6.61 -8.79 -2.81
CA GLU A 32 6.95 -8.25 -4.14
C GLU A 32 5.91 -8.63 -5.20
N LYS A 33 5.44 -9.89 -5.20
CA LYS A 33 4.43 -10.36 -6.15
C LYS A 33 3.09 -9.66 -5.92
N ILE A 34 2.71 -9.43 -4.66
CA ILE A 34 1.50 -8.67 -4.31
C ILE A 34 1.63 -7.22 -4.77
N GLU A 35 2.77 -6.56 -4.54
CA GLU A 35 3.01 -5.20 -5.01
C GLU A 35 2.94 -5.09 -6.55
N GLN A 36 3.50 -6.07 -7.27
CA GLN A 36 3.41 -6.11 -8.73
C GLN A 36 1.96 -6.30 -9.21
N GLN A 37 1.19 -7.17 -8.55
CA GLN A 37 -0.22 -7.36 -8.87
C GLN A 37 -1.03 -6.08 -8.62
N LEU A 38 -0.81 -5.40 -7.50
CA LEU A 38 -1.47 -4.12 -7.19
C LEU A 38 -1.19 -3.05 -8.26
N LYS A 39 0.06 -2.95 -8.74
CA LYS A 39 0.41 -2.05 -9.85
C LYS A 39 -0.35 -2.38 -11.13
N ARG A 40 -0.45 -3.67 -11.47
CA ARG A 40 -1.21 -4.12 -12.66
C ARG A 40 -2.69 -3.82 -12.53
N PHE A 41 -3.28 -4.10 -11.37
CA PHE A 41 -4.68 -3.77 -11.11
C PHE A 41 -4.95 -2.28 -11.18
N GLN A 42 -4.05 -1.45 -10.65
CA GLN A 42 -4.18 0.01 -10.76
C GLN A 42 -4.14 0.47 -12.22
N ALA A 43 -3.22 -0.07 -13.02
CA ALA A 43 -3.14 0.26 -14.44
C ALA A 43 -4.41 -0.16 -15.21
N GLN A 44 -4.93 -1.36 -14.94
CA GLN A 44 -6.18 -1.85 -15.51
C GLN A 44 -7.37 -0.99 -15.09
N ALA A 45 -7.50 -0.71 -13.79
CA ALA A 45 -8.56 0.14 -13.25
C ALA A 45 -8.52 1.55 -13.86
N LYS A 46 -7.33 2.09 -14.13
CA LYS A 46 -7.17 3.35 -14.84
C LYS A 46 -7.61 3.26 -16.30
N ALA A 47 -7.24 2.17 -16.99
CA ALA A 47 -7.63 1.93 -18.38
C ALA A 47 -9.16 1.84 -18.56
N VAL A 48 -9.87 1.29 -17.57
CA VAL A 48 -11.34 1.20 -17.58
C VAL A 48 -12.04 2.38 -16.89
N GLY A 49 -11.31 3.43 -16.49
CA GLY A 49 -11.86 4.63 -15.86
C GLY A 49 -12.37 4.44 -14.42
N LEU A 50 -12.09 3.30 -13.78
CA LEU A 50 -12.46 2.99 -12.40
C LEU A 50 -11.49 3.59 -11.37
N ALA A 51 -10.28 3.92 -11.78
CA ALA A 51 -9.28 4.59 -10.96
C ALA A 51 -8.77 5.87 -11.66
N ARG A 52 -8.44 6.88 -10.86
CA ARG A 52 -7.92 8.18 -11.31
C ARG A 52 -6.39 8.18 -11.26
#